data_AF-A0A2S4KRD3-F1
#
_entry.id   AF-A0A2S4KRD3-F1
#
_cell.length_a   1.000
_cell.length_b   1.000
_cell.length_c   1.000
_cell.angle_alpha   90.00
_cell.angle_beta   90.00
_cell.angle_gamma   90.00
#
_symmetry.space_group_name_H-M   'P 1'
#
loop_
_entity.id
_entity.type
_entity.pdbx_description
1 polymer ?
#
loop_
_entity_poly.entity_id
_entity_poly.type
_entity_poly.pdbx_seq_one_letter_code
_entity_poly.pdbx_strand_id
1 'polypeptide(L)' 'MEYIEGQTLKQAWPVLTPDQRSDILAQLGGYIAQIRALGGIHLGRLDGQGIVVPSIIMRSGGPFSTLIELYDWLV' A
#
# COMPACT_ATOMS: atom_id res chain seq x y z
N MET A 1 2.83 -8.47 -16.80
CA MET A 1 2.77 -7.00 -16.58
C MET A 1 3.32 -6.34 -17.82
N GLU A 2 2.56 -5.41 -18.38
CA GLU A 2 3.00 -4.62 -19.52
C GLU A 2 4.04 -3.59 -19.07
N TYR A 3 5.03 -3.31 -19.92
CA TYR A 3 6.01 -2.28 -19.62
C TYR A 3 5.33 -0.91 -19.71
N ILE A 4 5.44 -0.13 -18.64
CA ILE A 4 4.96 1.25 -18.63
C ILE A 4 6.15 2.14 -18.97
N GLU A 5 6.08 2.78 -20.14
CA GLU A 5 7.05 3.79 -20.52
C GLU A 5 7.00 5.01 -19.58
N GLY A 6 8.16 5.50 -19.19
CA GLY A 6 8.25 6.69 -18.35
C GLY A 6 9.61 6.86 -17.68
N GLN A 7 9.76 7.99 -17.01
CA GLN A 7 10.92 8.30 -16.19
C GLN A 7 10.57 8.11 -14.71
N THR A 8 11.53 7.63 -13.92
CA THR A 8 11.32 7.52 -12.46
C THR A 8 11.17 8.91 -11.85
N LEU A 9 10.32 9.02 -10.82
CA LEU A 9 10.15 10.29 -10.12
C LEU A 9 11.49 10.82 -9.56
N LYS A 10 12.38 9.93 -9.12
CA LYS A 10 13.74 10.29 -8.66
C LYS A 10 14.55 11.05 -9.71
N GLN A 11 14.46 10.64 -10.98
CA GLN A 11 15.19 11.28 -12.08
C GLN A 11 14.51 12.59 -12.52
N ALA A 12 13.18 12.65 -12.50
CA ALA A 12 12.42 13.82 -12.95
C ALA A 12 12.36 14.93 -11.89
N TRP A 13 12.28 14.60 -10.58
CA TRP A 13 12.02 15.54 -9.48
C TRP A 13 12.90 16.82 -9.48
N PRO A 14 14.22 16.76 -9.77
CA PRO A 14 15.08 17.94 -9.72
C PRO A 14 14.71 19.02 -10.74
N VAL A 15 14.19 18.64 -11.91
CA VAL A 15 13.88 19.57 -13.01
C VAL A 15 12.43 20.06 -13.01
N LEU A 16 11.59 19.52 -12.12
CA LEU A 16 10.21 19.94 -11.98
C LEU A 16 10.09 21.29 -11.27
N THR A 17 9.18 22.11 -11.79
CA THR A 17 8.74 23.34 -11.13
C THR A 17 7.95 23.05 -9.86
N PRO A 18 7.82 24.01 -8.93
CA PRO A 18 7.01 23.85 -7.72
C PRO A 18 5.55 23.43 -8.03
N ASP A 19 4.93 24.04 -9.05
CA ASP A 19 3.56 23.73 -9.44
C ASP A 19 3.43 22.29 -9.93
N GLN A 20 4.34 21.84 -10.79
CA GLN A 20 4.37 20.44 -11.26
C GLN A 20 4.56 19.44 -10.12
N ARG A 21 5.38 19.78 -9.11
CA ARG A 21 5.54 18.94 -7.92
C ARG A 21 4.24 18.87 -7.12
N SER A 22 3.56 20.00 -6.95
CA SER A 22 2.27 20.07 -6.27
C SER A 22 1.22 19.21 -6.97
N ASP A 23 1.14 19.29 -8.30
CA ASP A 23 0.20 18.51 -9.10
C ASP A 23 0.48 17.00 -8.98
N ILE A 24 1.75 16.59 -9.02
CA ILE A 24 2.13 15.19 -8.82
C ILE A 24 1.76 14.71 -7.41
N LEU A 25 1.98 15.52 -6.37
CA LEU A 25 1.59 15.16 -5.01
C LEU A 25 0.07 15.00 -4.88
N ALA A 26 -0.71 15.86 -5.53
CA ALA A 26 -2.16 15.73 -5.58
C ALA A 26 -2.59 14.43 -6.27
N GLN A 27 -1.96 14.07 -7.40
CA GLN A 27 -2.23 12.82 -8.11
C GLN A 27 -1.88 11.58 -7.26
N LEU A 28 -0.70 11.57 -6.62
CA LEU A 28 -0.30 10.48 -5.73
C LEU A 28 -1.25 10.33 -4.55
N GLY A 29 -1.70 11.44 -3.94
CA GLY A 29 -2.73 11.42 -2.91
C GLY A 29 -4.04 10.81 -3.42
N GLY A 30 -4.46 11.17 -4.64
CA GLY A 30 -5.62 10.60 -5.31
C GLY A 30 -5.51 9.08 -5.51
N TYR A 31 -4.37 8.58 -5.99
CA TYR A 31 -4.15 7.14 -6.14
C TYR A 31 -4.18 6.40 -4.80
N ILE A 32 -3.57 6.95 -3.75
CA ILE A 32 -3.64 6.36 -2.41
C ILE A 32 -5.09 6.31 -1.91
N ALA A 33 -5.88 7.37 -2.15
CA ALA A 33 -7.29 7.40 -1.78
C ALA A 33 -8.09 6.34 -2.56
N GLN A 34 -7.84 6.18 -3.86
CA GLN A 34 -8.45 5.12 -4.67
C GLN A 34 -8.10 3.73 -4.14
N ILE A 35 -6.82 3.47 -3.84
CA ILE A 35 -6.38 2.18 -3.29
C ILE A 35 -7.05 1.90 -1.93
N ARG A 36 -7.18 2.90 -1.06
CA ARG A 36 -7.90 2.77 0.21
C ARG A 36 -9.41 2.57 0.03
N ALA A 37 -9.96 3.04 -1.08
CA ALA A 37 -11.38 2.89 -1.43
C ALA A 37 -11.68 1.58 -2.18
N LEU A 38 -10.66 0.86 -2.67
CA LEU A 38 -10.81 -0.52 -3.13
C LEU A 38 -11.21 -1.35 -1.89
N GLY A 39 -12.51 -1.61 -1.76
CA GLY A 39 -13.14 -2.02 -0.52
C GLY A 39 -12.65 -3.35 0.04
N GLY A 40 -12.51 -3.37 1.36
CA GLY A 40 -12.14 -4.53 2.17
C GLY A 40 -11.04 -4.14 3.15
N ILE A 41 -11.27 -4.29 4.45
CA ILE A 41 -10.14 -4.39 5.38
C ILE A 41 -9.44 -5.67 4.96
N HIS A 42 -8.36 -5.58 4.17
CA HIS A 42 -7.53 -6.73 3.84
C HIS A 42 -6.28 -6.63 4.69
N LEU A 43 -6.43 -7.14 5.91
CA LEU A 43 -5.33 -7.29 6.85
C LEU A 43 -4.53 -8.51 6.40
N GLY A 44 -3.63 -8.26 5.46
CA GLY A 44 -2.78 -9.24 4.79
C GLY A 44 -1.70 -8.54 3.98
N ARG A 45 -0.81 -9.33 3.40
CA ARG A 45 0.20 -8.86 2.46
C ARG A 45 -0.43 -8.54 1.10
N LEU A 46 0.25 -7.71 0.32
CA LEU A 46 -0.19 -7.29 -1.01
C LEU A 46 -0.31 -8.43 -2.04
N ASP A 47 0.30 -9.59 -1.74
CA ASP A 47 0.18 -10.83 -2.52
C ASP A 47 -0.99 -11.72 -2.05
N GLY A 48 -1.85 -11.23 -1.16
CA GLY A 48 -2.97 -11.98 -0.59
C GLY A 48 -2.59 -12.94 0.53
N GLN A 49 -1.30 -13.00 0.93
CA GLN A 49 -0.89 -13.81 2.07
C GLN A 49 -1.28 -13.16 3.41
N GLY A 50 -1.27 -13.94 4.49
CA GLY A 50 -1.53 -13.43 5.84
C GLY A 50 -0.53 -12.38 6.33
N ILE A 51 -0.89 -11.66 7.38
CA ILE A 51 0.00 -10.76 8.13
C ILE A 51 1.10 -11.59 8.79
N VAL A 52 2.32 -11.06 8.76
CA VAL A 52 3.45 -11.61 9.52
C VAL A 52 3.57 -10.84 10.84
N VAL A 53 3.46 -11.55 11.96
CA VAL A 53 3.72 -10.96 13.29
C VAL A 53 5.18 -11.23 13.65
N PRO A 54 5.99 -10.18 13.85
CA PRO A 54 7.33 -10.33 14.41
C PRO A 54 7.18 -10.70 15.90
N SER A 55 7.33 -11.98 16.21
CA SER A 55 7.37 -12.52 17.58
C SER A 55 8.59 -13.45 17.73
N ILE A 56 8.83 -13.99 18.94
CA ILE A 56 9.91 -14.96 19.19
C ILE A 56 9.82 -16.15 18.21
N ILE A 57 8.60 -16.51 17.78
CA ILE A 57 8.35 -17.42 16.66
C ILE A 57 7.59 -16.64 15.60
N MET A 58 8.15 -16.51 14.38
CA MET A 58 7.42 -15.88 13.28
C MET A 58 6.11 -16.63 13.02
N ARG A 59 4.99 -15.91 13.12
CA ARG A 59 3.65 -16.44 12.82
C ARG A 59 3.07 -15.68 11.64
N SER A 60 2.47 -16.42 10.72
CA SER A 60 1.70 -15.88 9.60
C SER A 60 0.24 -16.28 9.80
N GLY A 61 -0.69 -15.33 9.62
CA GLY A 61 -2.13 -15.59 9.76
C GLY A 61 -2.98 -14.57 8.99
N GLY A 62 -4.17 -14.98 8.58
CA GLY A 62 -5.04 -14.21 7.69
C GLY A 62 -4.94 -14.65 6.21
N PRO A 63 -5.42 -13.85 5.25
CA PRO A 63 -5.87 -12.45 5.39
C PRO A 63 -7.15 -12.32 6.23
N PHE A 64 -7.25 -11.25 7.01
CA PHE A 64 -8.45 -10.95 7.81
C PHE A 64 -9.28 -9.87 7.13
N SER A 65 -10.60 -10.03 7.19
CA SER A 65 -11.59 -9.11 6.63
C SER A 65 -12.04 -8.05 7.64
N THR A 66 -11.67 -8.20 8.91
CA THR A 66 -11.98 -7.24 9.99
C THR A 66 -10.85 -7.17 11.03
N LEU A 67 -10.82 -6.07 11.79
CA LEU A 67 -9.89 -5.93 12.93
C LEU A 67 -10.20 -6.92 14.07
N ILE A 68 -11.46 -7.34 14.20
CA ILE A 68 -11.92 -8.30 15.21
C ILE A 68 -11.32 -9.68 14.93
N GLU A 69 -11.38 -10.15 13.68
CA GLU A 69 -10.76 -11.42 13.26
C GLU A 69 -9.25 -11.44 13.51
N LEU A 70 -8.56 -10.32 13.28
CA LEU A 70 -7.15 -10.19 13.62
C LEU A 70 -6.91 -10.28 15.13
N TYR A 71 -7.74 -9.60 15.94
CA TYR A 71 -7.61 -9.61 17.39
C TYR A 71 -7.81 -11.02 17.97
N ASP A 72 -8.84 -11.73 17.53
CA ASP A 72 -9.12 -13.11 17.96
C ASP A 72 -7.99 -14.07 17.59
N TRP A 73 -7.27 -13.81 16.50
CA TRP A 73 -6.10 -14.61 16.12
C TRP A 73 -4.83 -14.27 16.91
N LEU A 74 -4.71 -13.03 17.41
CA LEU A 74 -3.54 -12.57 18.15
C LEU A 74 -3.53 -13.01 19.63
N VAL A 75 -4.69 -13.23 20.23
CA VAL A 75 -4.86 -13.46 21.69
C VAL A 75 -5.04 -14.93 22.03
#